data_AF-A0A8J3G5S8-F1
#
_entry.id   AF-A0A8J3G5S8-F1
#
_cell.length_a   1.000
_cell.length_b   1.000
_cell.length_c   1.000
_cell.angle_alpha   90.00
_cell.angle_beta   90.00
_cell.angle_gamma   90.00
#
_symmetry.space_group_name_H-M   'P 1'
#
loop_
_entity.id
_entity.type
_entity.pdbx_description
1 polymer ?
#
loop_
_entity_poly.entity_id
_entity_poly.type
_entity_poly.pdbx_seq_one_letter_code
_entity_poly.pdbx_strand_id
1 'polypeptide(L)'
;MSKEYNLEERLIDYAVSIIHLSDSLPKTKAGGHLGGQLLRSGTSPALNYGEAQSSESRKDFIHKFRVILKELRESLICIKIIRKSKLACDNQTLNFLFKESNELIAIFVKSLETAQKNQFKLKFRVFNDS
;
A
#
# COMPACT_ATOMS: atom_id res chain seq x y z
N MET A 1 -19.67 -14.54 13.21
CA MET A 1 -19.18 -13.18 12.94
C MET A 1 -17.91 -13.29 12.13
N SER A 2 -17.96 -12.94 10.84
CA SER A 2 -16.77 -12.84 10.00
C SER A 2 -15.83 -11.82 10.63
N LYS A 3 -14.59 -12.23 10.90
CA LYS A 3 -13.51 -11.35 11.37
C LYS A 3 -13.34 -10.27 10.28
N GLU A 4 -13.95 -9.12 10.49
CA GLU A 4 -13.82 -7.98 9.59
C GLU A 4 -12.33 -7.63 9.60
N TYR A 5 -11.63 -8.00 8.53
CA TYR A 5 -10.22 -7.68 8.36
C TYR A 5 -10.16 -6.16 8.23
N ASN A 6 -9.85 -5.46 9.31
CA ASN A 6 -9.76 -4.00 9.29
C ASN A 6 -8.48 -3.60 8.53
N LEU A 7 -8.61 -3.43 7.22
CA LEU A 7 -7.52 -3.09 6.32
C LEU A 7 -7.03 -1.66 6.55
N GLU A 8 -7.90 -0.76 7.02
CA GLU A 8 -7.55 0.61 7.40
C GLU A 8 -6.53 0.60 8.55
N GLU A 9 -6.85 -0.10 9.64
CA GLU A 9 -5.96 -0.24 10.79
C GLU A 9 -4.63 -0.91 10.39
N ARG A 10 -4.66 -1.95 9.55
CA ARG A 10 -3.42 -2.56 9.03
C ARG A 10 -2.55 -1.57 8.26
N LEU A 11 -3.16 -0.68 7.47
CA LEU A 11 -2.42 0.35 6.73
C LEU A 11 -1.88 1.44 7.65
N ILE A 12 -2.61 1.79 8.70
CA ILE A 12 -2.15 2.71 9.75
C ILE A 12 -0.94 2.11 10.47
N ASP A 13 -1.03 0.86 10.94
CA ASP A 13 0.07 0.16 11.61
C ASP A 13 1.31 0.02 10.70
N TYR A 14 1.07 -0.24 9.41
CA TYR A 14 2.12 -0.24 8.39
C TYR A 14 2.79 1.14 8.27
N ALA A 15 2.01 2.22 8.17
CA ALA A 15 2.51 3.58 8.08
C ALA A 15 3.31 3.99 9.34
N VAL A 16 2.86 3.61 10.53
CA VAL A 16 3.59 3.84 11.79
C VAL A 16 4.93 3.10 11.78
N SER A 17 4.95 1.85 11.34
CA SER A 17 6.19 1.06 11.23
C SER A 17 7.16 1.64 10.20
N ILE A 18 6.65 2.22 9.10
CA ILE A 18 7.44 2.96 8.11
C ILE A 18 8.10 4.18 8.73
N ILE A 19 7.38 4.94 9.55
CA ILE A 19 7.93 6.12 10.25
C ILE A 19 9.07 5.69 11.17
N HIS A 20 8.85 4.67 12.00
CA HIS A 20 9.88 4.15 12.90
C HIS A 20 11.14 3.68 12.16
N LEU A 21 10.97 2.91 11.06
CA LEU A 21 12.11 2.49 10.26
C LEU A 21 12.86 3.70 9.67
N SER A 22 12.12 4.67 9.13
CA SER A 22 12.70 5.86 8.49
C SER A 22 13.50 6.71 9.48
N ASP A 23 12.98 6.90 10.70
CA ASP A 23 13.65 7.64 11.77
C ASP A 23 14.87 6.89 12.33
N SER A 24 14.88 5.56 12.23
CA SER A 24 16.03 4.73 12.64
C SER A 24 17.20 4.74 11.65
N LEU A 25 17.02 5.28 10.43
CA LEU A 25 18.06 5.27 9.42
C LEU A 25 19.23 6.20 9.80
N PRO A 26 20.47 5.83 9.42
CA PRO A 26 21.64 6.62 9.73
C PRO A 26 21.56 7.99 9.03
N LYS A 27 22.01 9.05 9.71
CA LYS A 27 22.06 10.43 9.21
C LYS A 27 23.14 10.65 8.13
N THR A 28 23.06 9.84 7.07
CA THR A 28 23.90 9.89 5.87
C THR A 28 23.07 10.39 4.69
N LYS A 29 23.72 10.79 3.60
CA LYS A 29 23.00 11.17 2.36
C LYS A 29 22.08 10.05 1.87
N ALA A 30 22.56 8.81 1.90
CA ALA A 30 21.78 7.64 1.51
C ALA A 30 20.61 7.38 2.45
N GLY A 31 20.84 7.43 3.76
CA GLY A 31 19.80 7.24 4.77
C GLY A 31 18.69 8.29 4.70
N GLY A 32 19.05 9.58 4.60
CA GLY A 32 18.07 10.66 4.43
C GLY A 32 17.28 10.57 3.13
N HIS A 33 17.96 10.22 2.02
CA HIS A 33 17.29 10.07 0.73
C HIS A 33 16.29 8.91 0.72
N LEU A 34 16.69 7.73 1.17
CA LEU A 34 15.83 6.54 1.22
C LEU A 34 14.74 6.68 2.28
N GLY A 35 15.04 7.22 3.46
CA GLY A 35 14.05 7.51 4.50
C GLY A 35 12.98 8.48 4.00
N GLY A 36 13.36 9.56 3.31
CA GLY A 36 12.41 10.48 2.72
C GLY A 36 11.53 9.85 1.64
N GLN A 37 12.08 8.98 0.78
CA GLN A 37 11.28 8.22 -0.19
C GLN A 37 10.33 7.24 0.49
N LEU A 38 10.81 6.53 1.52
CA LEU A 38 10.04 5.54 2.26
C LEU A 38 8.89 6.19 3.03
N LEU A 39 9.12 7.33 3.70
CA LEU A 39 8.08 8.07 4.40
C LEU A 39 6.93 8.46 3.47
N ARG A 40 7.25 9.01 2.29
CA ARG A 40 6.22 9.44 1.34
C ARG A 40 5.43 8.24 0.79
N SER A 41 6.14 7.24 0.27
CA SER A 41 5.50 6.09 -0.36
C SER A 41 4.81 5.15 0.63
N GLY A 42 5.31 5.03 1.87
CA GLY A 42 4.80 4.08 2.85
C GLY A 42 3.64 4.59 3.71
N THR A 43 3.48 5.92 3.83
CA THR A 43 2.33 6.52 4.55
C THR A 43 1.15 6.81 3.63
N SER A 44 1.42 7.09 2.35
CA SER A 44 0.41 7.38 1.31
C SER A 44 -0.69 6.30 1.17
N PRO A 45 -0.43 4.98 1.28
CA PRO A 45 -1.44 3.93 1.20
C PRO A 45 -2.61 4.09 2.18
N ALA A 46 -2.34 4.46 3.45
CA ALA A 46 -3.38 4.64 4.46
C ALA A 46 -4.30 5.82 4.11
N LEU A 47 -3.70 6.95 3.72
CA LEU A 47 -4.44 8.16 3.34
C LEU A 47 -5.32 7.93 2.09
N ASN A 48 -4.75 7.32 1.05
CA ASN A 48 -5.50 6.99 -0.17
C ASN A 48 -6.60 5.96 0.08
N TYR A 49 -6.42 5.06 1.05
CA TYR A 49 -7.45 4.09 1.41
C TYR A 49 -8.66 4.77 2.05
N GLY A 50 -8.44 5.71 2.98
CA GLY A 50 -9.51 6.52 3.56
C GLY A 50 -10.29 7.30 2.50
N GLU A 51 -9.59 7.89 1.52
CA GLU A 51 -10.25 8.55 0.39
C GLU A 51 -11.02 7.56 -0.51
N ALA A 52 -10.53 6.33 -0.66
CA ALA A 52 -11.18 5.31 -1.49
C ALA A 52 -12.45 4.77 -0.84
N GLN A 53 -12.52 4.70 0.50
CA GLN A 53 -13.75 4.35 1.22
C GLN A 53 -14.87 5.36 0.95
N SER A 54 -14.53 6.61 0.67
CA SER A 54 -15.48 7.69 0.34
C SER A 54 -15.68 7.89 -1.17
N SER A 55 -15.27 6.94 -2.02
CA SER A 55 -15.33 7.13 -3.48
C SER A 55 -16.76 7.23 -4.02
N GLU A 56 -17.04 8.22 -4.86
CA GLU A 56 -18.37 8.47 -5.44
C GLU A 56 -18.67 7.60 -6.67
N SER A 57 -17.65 6.93 -7.23
CA SER A 57 -17.84 6.04 -8.37
C SER A 57 -16.87 4.86 -8.35
N ARG A 58 -17.26 3.76 -9.00
CA ARG A 58 -16.38 2.60 -9.17
C ARG A 58 -15.09 2.92 -9.96
N LYS A 59 -15.14 3.89 -10.88
CA LYS A 59 -13.96 4.33 -11.63
C LYS A 59 -12.97 5.05 -10.70
N ASP A 60 -13.47 5.93 -9.84
CA ASP A 60 -12.69 6.62 -8.81
C ASP A 60 -12.07 5.62 -7.82
N PHE A 61 -12.88 4.68 -7.31
CA PHE A 61 -12.41 3.58 -6.46
C PHE A 61 -11.23 2.81 -7.08
N ILE A 62 -11.37 2.37 -8.34
CA ILE A 62 -10.32 1.65 -9.07
C ILE A 62 -9.07 2.52 -9.25
N HIS A 63 -9.24 3.80 -9.52
CA HIS A 63 -8.12 4.73 -9.68
C HIS A 63 -7.34 4.87 -8.37
N LYS A 64 -8.01 5.15 -7.25
CA LYS A 64 -7.38 5.26 -5.92
C LYS A 64 -6.68 3.97 -5.49
N PHE A 65 -7.29 2.80 -5.73
CA PHE A 65 -6.64 1.52 -5.45
C PHE A 65 -5.39 1.26 -6.31
N ARG A 66 -5.34 1.78 -7.54
CA ARG A 66 -4.11 1.72 -8.37
C ARG A 66 -3.01 2.63 -7.81
N VAL A 67 -3.37 3.80 -7.27
CA VAL A 67 -2.43 4.68 -6.57
C VAL A 67 -1.86 3.96 -5.35
N ILE A 68 -2.70 3.40 -4.49
CA ILE A 68 -2.26 2.62 -3.31
C ILE A 68 -1.28 1.52 -3.71
N LEU A 69 -1.60 0.75 -4.77
CA LEU A 69 -0.75 -0.34 -5.25
C LEU A 69 0.61 0.15 -5.77
N LYS A 70 0.66 1.33 -6.41
CA LYS A 70 1.92 1.96 -6.83
C LYS A 70 2.78 2.28 -5.61
N GLU A 71 2.20 2.94 -4.61
CA GLU A 71 2.91 3.40 -3.42
C GLU A 71 3.42 2.24 -2.55
N LEU A 72 2.63 1.16 -2.40
CA LEU A 72 3.09 -0.07 -1.72
C LEU A 72 4.26 -0.74 -2.45
N ARG A 73 4.26 -0.75 -3.79
CA ARG A 73 5.36 -1.32 -4.58
C ARG A 73 6.62 -0.48 -4.47
N GLU A 74 6.48 0.85 -4.50
CA GLU A 74 7.58 1.79 -4.30
C GLU A 74 8.22 1.60 -2.91
N SER A 75 7.38 1.52 -1.88
CA SER A 75 7.80 1.22 -0.50
C SER A 75 8.56 -0.11 -0.40
N LEU A 76 8.04 -1.18 -1.02
CA LEU A 76 8.68 -2.49 -1.04
C LEU A 76 10.07 -2.45 -1.71
N ILE A 77 10.22 -1.69 -2.80
CA ILE A 77 11.52 -1.50 -3.46
C ILE A 77 12.49 -0.74 -2.53
N CYS A 78 12.04 0.32 -1.87
CA CYS A 78 12.86 1.07 -0.92
C CYS A 78 13.32 0.18 0.26
N ILE A 79 12.41 -0.60 0.84
CA ILE A 79 12.73 -1.59 1.90
C ILE A 79 13.78 -2.61 1.42
N LYS A 80 13.66 -3.11 0.19
CA LYS A 80 14.65 -4.04 -0.40
C LYS A 80 16.03 -3.39 -0.54
N ILE A 81 16.10 -2.11 -0.93
CA ILE A 81 17.35 -1.36 -1.05
C ILE A 81 17.97 -1.17 0.34
N ILE A 82 17.20 -0.70 1.33
CA ILE A 82 17.66 -0.50 2.72
C ILE A 82 18.22 -1.81 3.30
N ARG A 83 17.51 -2.92 3.11
CA ARG A 83 17.94 -4.25 3.56
C ARG A 83 19.23 -4.71 2.88
N LYS A 84 19.31 -4.62 1.55
CA LYS A 84 20.50 -5.06 0.78
C LYS A 84 21.73 -4.22 1.08
N SER A 85 21.56 -2.92 1.29
CA SER A 85 22.62 -1.98 1.65
C SER A 85 23.02 -2.06 3.13
N LYS A 86 22.29 -2.83 3.95
CA LYS A 86 22.48 -2.94 5.40
C LYS A 86 22.43 -1.57 6.10
N LEU A 87 21.59 -0.67 5.60
CA LEU A 87 21.47 0.70 6.13
C LEU A 87 20.73 0.76 7.47
N ALA A 88 19.80 -0.16 7.72
CA ALA A 88 19.09 -0.23 9.01
C ALA A 88 19.60 -1.41 9.84
N CYS A 89 19.69 -1.20 11.16
CA CYS A 89 20.04 -2.26 12.12
C CYS A 89 18.80 -3.00 12.63
N ASP A 90 17.61 -2.42 12.49
CA ASP A 90 16.34 -3.02 12.91
C ASP A 90 15.84 -4.04 11.89
N ASN A 91 16.36 -5.27 12.02
CA ASN A 91 15.96 -6.38 11.16
C ASN A 91 14.53 -6.86 11.44
N GLN A 92 13.99 -6.64 12.64
CA GLN A 92 12.64 -7.09 12.99
C GLN A 92 11.62 -6.24 12.23
N THR A 93 11.73 -4.91 12.30
CA THR A 93 10.87 -3.98 11.57
C THR A 93 11.02 -4.15 10.06
N LEU A 94 12.25 -4.34 9.56
CA LEU A 94 12.47 -4.63 8.13
C LEU A 94 11.76 -5.91 7.65
N ASN A 95 11.83 -6.99 8.45
CA ASN A 95 11.17 -8.25 8.10
C ASN A 95 9.65 -8.11 8.12
N PHE A 96 9.11 -7.43 9.14
CA PHE A 96 7.69 -7.12 9.25
C PHE A 96 7.22 -6.33 8.04
N LEU A 97 7.84 -5.18 7.76
CA LEU A 97 7.46 -4.30 6.64
C LEU A 97 7.59 -5.00 5.29
N PHE A 98 8.61 -5.83 5.09
CA PHE A 98 8.75 -6.60 3.87
C PHE A 98 7.58 -7.59 3.68
N LYS A 99 7.23 -8.33 4.73
CA LYS A 99 6.11 -9.30 4.68
C LYS A 99 4.79 -8.56 4.46
N GLU A 100 4.53 -7.54 5.25
CA GLU A 100 3.29 -6.75 5.22
C GLU A 100 3.10 -6.06 3.87
N SER A 101 4.17 -5.49 3.29
CA SER A 101 4.09 -4.91 1.94
C SER A 101 3.61 -5.92 0.89
N ASN A 102 4.11 -7.16 0.93
CA ASN A 102 3.69 -8.19 -0.02
C ASN A 102 2.23 -8.64 0.22
N GLU A 103 1.82 -8.77 1.48
CA GLU A 103 0.44 -9.12 1.83
C GLU A 103 -0.54 -8.02 1.39
N LEU A 104 -0.25 -6.76 1.71
CA LEU A 104 -1.05 -5.62 1.28
C LEU A 104 -1.13 -5.55 -0.25
N ILE A 105 -0.01 -5.69 -0.96
CA ILE A 105 0.00 -5.75 -2.43
C ILE A 105 -0.93 -6.85 -2.95
N ALA A 106 -0.87 -8.05 -2.39
CA ALA A 106 -1.73 -9.16 -2.81
C ALA A 106 -3.22 -8.86 -2.58
N ILE A 107 -3.56 -8.27 -1.42
CA ILE A 107 -4.93 -7.85 -1.07
C ILE A 107 -5.44 -6.80 -2.05
N PHE A 108 -4.64 -5.77 -2.34
CA PHE A 108 -5.02 -4.68 -3.24
C PHE A 108 -5.14 -5.14 -4.70
N VAL A 109 -4.24 -6.01 -5.17
CA VAL A 109 -4.36 -6.65 -6.49
C VAL A 109 -5.67 -7.43 -6.58
N LYS A 110 -5.98 -8.26 -5.57
CA LYS A 110 -7.20 -9.08 -5.59
C LYS A 110 -8.48 -8.23 -5.56
N SER A 111 -8.46 -7.16 -4.79
CA SER A 111 -9.55 -6.19 -4.70
C SER A 111 -9.79 -5.49 -6.05
N LEU A 112 -8.72 -5.09 -6.73
CA LEU A 112 -8.78 -4.48 -8.07
C LEU A 112 -9.33 -5.44 -9.13
N GLU A 113 -8.87 -6.69 -9.17
CA GLU A 113 -9.40 -7.72 -10.08
C GLU A 113 -10.92 -7.90 -9.90
N THR A 114 -11.36 -7.92 -8.64
CA THR A 114 -12.77 -8.11 -8.28
C THR A 114 -13.61 -6.90 -8.70
N ALA A 115 -13.13 -5.67 -8.44
CA ALA A 115 -13.81 -4.45 -8.85
C ALA A 115 -13.94 -4.34 -10.39
N GLN A 116 -12.89 -4.71 -11.13
CA GLN A 116 -12.88 -4.68 -12.60
C GLN A 116 -13.82 -5.71 -13.21
N LYS A 117 -13.83 -6.96 -12.70
CA LYS A 117 -14.76 -8.00 -13.16
C LYS A 117 -16.21 -7.57 -12.97
N ASN A 118 -16.52 -6.93 -11.84
CA ASN A 118 -17.87 -6.45 -11.58
C ASN A 118 -18.24 -5.23 -12.45
N GLN A 119 -17.27 -4.38 -12.83
CA GLN A 119 -17.50 -3.30 -13.80
C GLN A 119 -17.84 -3.85 -15.20
N PHE A 120 -17.14 -4.90 -15.63
CA PHE A 120 -17.40 -5.57 -16.91
C PHE A 120 -18.81 -6.16 -16.94
N LYS A 121 -19.20 -6.92 -15.91
CA LYS A 121 -20.57 -7.48 -15.81
C LYS A 121 -21.67 -6.41 -15.87
N LEU A 122 -21.47 -5.26 -15.23
CA LEU A 122 -22.45 -4.16 -15.27
C LEU A 122 -22.63 -3.60 -16.69
N LYS A 123 -21.53 -3.40 -17.43
CA LYS A 123 -21.60 -2.92 -18.82
C LYS A 123 -22.39 -3.88 -19.71
N PHE A 124 -22.11 -5.19 -19.64
CA PHE A 124 -22.80 -6.19 -20.47
C PHE A 124 -24.31 -6.28 -20.18
N ARG A 125 -24.72 -6.07 -18.93
CA ARG A 125 -26.15 -6.03 -18.58
C ARG A 125 -26.85 -4.83 -19.21
N VAL A 126 -26.26 -3.64 -19.11
CA VAL A 126 -26.82 -2.43 -19.74
C VAL A 126 -26.92 -2.57 -21.27
N PHE A 127 -25.94 -3.19 -21.92
CA PHE A 127 -25.97 -3.41 -23.37
C PHE A 127 -26.98 -4.47 -23.83
N ASN A 128 -27.32 -5.46 -23.00
CA ASN A 128 -28.26 -6.53 -23.35
C ASN A 128 -29.72 -6.22 -22.99
N ASP A 129 -29.95 -5.18 -22.19
CA ASP A 129 -31.28 -4.69 -21.78
C ASP A 129 -31.76 -3.48 -22.64
N SER A 130 -31.05 -3.18 -23.76
CA SER A 130 -31.37 -2.12 -24.74
C SER A 130 -31.82 -2.72 -26.07
#